data_AF-A0A843VB53-F1
#
_entry.id   AF-A0A843VB53-F1
#
_cell.length_a   1.000
_cell.length_b   1.000
_cell.length_c   1.000
_cell.angle_alpha   90.00
_cell.angle_beta   90.00
_cell.angle_gamma   90.00
#
_symmetry.space_group_name_H-M   'P 1'
#
loop_
_entity.id
_entity.type
_entity.pdbx_description
1 polymer ?
#
loop_
_entity_poly.entity_id
_entity_poly.type
_entity_poly.pdbx_seq_one_letter_code
_entity_poly.pdbx_strand_id
1 'polypeptide(L)'
;MMRGLCYLDGSHVGFRGPVDAWREFPVPVWDLLYDMFTRRYAFTRLEDLPRARAVWESTAQTNLRKSMYAAPDKAMKTTSSRDPTAWLNYGPVWLRRDYWESLCHSWATGPWKERSQAAKHNRATHPEKNVHTSGSVSYATHNQKLHHELDPAPTFRGSDS
;
A
#
# COMPACT_ATOMS: atom_id res chain seq x y z
N MET A 1 -2.00 30.85 -14.65
CA MET A 1 -2.94 29.79 -14.23
C MET A 1 -2.28 29.02 -13.08
N MET A 2 -2.90 29.02 -11.91
CA MET A 2 -2.26 28.78 -10.61
C MET A 2 -1.62 27.39 -10.48
N ARG A 3 -0.32 27.35 -10.19
CA ARG A 3 0.39 26.19 -9.63
C ARG A 3 0.35 26.34 -8.11
N GLY A 4 -0.61 25.68 -7.47
CA GLY A 4 -0.62 25.52 -6.01
C GLY A 4 0.43 24.48 -5.61
N LEU A 5 1.63 24.94 -5.28
CA LEU A 5 2.61 24.16 -4.54
C LEU A 5 2.08 23.99 -3.10
N CYS A 6 1.59 22.80 -2.76
CA CYS A 6 1.24 22.49 -1.38
C CYS A 6 2.54 22.29 -0.58
N TYR A 7 3.09 23.38 -0.05
CA TYR A 7 4.09 23.32 1.01
C TYR A 7 3.39 22.88 2.30
N LEU A 8 3.84 21.77 2.87
CA LEU A 8 3.56 21.45 4.27
C LEU A 8 4.39 22.42 5.12
N ASP A 9 3.74 23.46 5.65
CA ASP A 9 4.31 24.42 6.60
C ASP A 9 4.94 23.67 7.78
N GLY A 10 6.20 23.99 8.06
CA GLY A 10 7.10 23.35 9.01
C GLY A 10 6.86 23.74 10.46
N SER A 11 5.61 23.80 10.90
CA SER A 11 5.25 24.29 12.23
C SER A 11 4.17 23.41 12.87
N HIS A 12 4.55 22.24 13.42
CA HIS A 12 3.87 21.50 14.54
C HIS A 12 3.95 19.96 14.54
N VAL A 13 4.83 19.30 13.78
CA VAL A 13 5.13 17.88 14.05
C VAL A 13 6.62 17.63 13.84
N GLY A 14 7.34 17.51 14.94
CA GLY A 14 8.77 17.16 14.99
C GLY A 14 9.00 15.73 14.51
N PHE A 15 8.83 15.48 13.22
CA PHE A 15 9.08 14.19 12.61
C PHE A 15 10.52 14.16 12.07
N ARG A 16 11.40 13.40 12.75
CA ARG A 16 12.81 13.17 12.36
C ARG A 16 12.98 11.70 11.97
N GLY A 17 13.10 11.44 10.67
CA GLY A 17 13.58 10.15 10.14
C GLY A 17 12.61 9.47 9.17
N PRO A 18 13.09 8.60 8.26
CA PRO A 18 12.20 7.85 7.37
C PRO A 18 11.29 6.93 8.20
N VAL A 19 10.01 6.89 7.85
CA VAL A 19 9.05 5.96 8.47
C VAL A 19 9.20 4.62 7.77
N ASP A 20 9.51 3.55 8.51
CA ASP A 20 9.65 2.21 7.94
C ASP A 20 8.27 1.50 7.83
N ALA A 21 7.29 1.93 8.63
CA ALA A 21 5.94 1.36 8.63
C ALA A 21 4.81 2.39 8.77
N TRP A 22 3.65 2.11 8.16
CA TRP A 22 2.43 2.95 8.25
C TRP A 22 2.04 3.38 9.66
N ARG A 23 2.29 2.52 10.66
CA ARG A 23 1.93 2.76 12.08
C ARG A 23 2.83 3.79 12.78
N GLU A 24 3.98 4.10 12.20
CA GLU A 24 4.98 5.02 12.77
C GLU A 24 4.79 6.46 12.26
N PHE A 25 3.91 6.68 11.28
CA PHE A 25 3.52 8.03 10.89
C PHE A 25 2.73 8.69 12.03
N PRO A 26 3.06 9.94 12.40
CA PRO A 26 2.36 10.64 13.47
C PRO A 26 0.85 10.75 13.18
N VAL A 27 0.02 10.40 14.17
CA VAL A 27 -1.45 10.55 14.12
C VAL A 27 -1.91 11.93 13.62
N PRO A 28 -1.27 13.07 14.00
CA PRO A 28 -1.65 14.38 13.49
C PRO A 28 -1.53 14.53 11.97
N VAL A 29 -0.61 13.81 11.33
CA VAL A 29 -0.47 13.83 9.86
C VAL A 29 -1.63 13.08 9.21
N TRP A 30 -2.08 11.98 9.81
CA TRP A 30 -3.24 11.22 9.32
C TRP A 30 -4.53 12.02 9.41
N ASP A 31 -4.75 12.69 10.53
CA ASP A 31 -5.92 13.55 10.70
C ASP A 31 -5.92 14.71 9.70
N LEU A 32 -4.77 15.31 9.41
CA LEU A 32 -4.64 16.37 8.42
C LEU A 32 -4.93 15.88 7.00
N LEU A 33 -4.40 14.72 6.60
CA LEU A 33 -4.67 14.12 5.30
C LEU A 33 -6.15 13.73 5.14
N TYR A 34 -6.77 13.23 6.22
CA TYR A 34 -8.19 12.90 6.23
C TYR A 34 -9.08 14.15 6.19
N ASP A 35 -8.70 15.23 6.88
CA ASP A 35 -9.39 16.51 6.81
C ASP A 35 -9.35 17.08 5.37
N MET A 36 -8.19 17.03 4.71
CA MET A 36 -8.09 17.41 3.29
C MET A 36 -9.00 16.57 2.39
N PHE A 37 -9.08 15.26 2.64
CA PHE A 37 -9.97 14.35 1.90
C PHE A 37 -11.44 14.71 2.12
N THR A 38 -11.88 14.88 3.36
CA THR A 38 -13.29 15.19 3.68
C THR A 38 -13.71 16.55 3.15
N ARG A 39 -12.83 17.57 3.18
CA ARG A 39 -13.06 18.86 2.52
C ARG A 39 -13.24 18.73 1.00
N ARG A 40 -12.53 17.81 0.36
CA ARG A 40 -12.58 17.61 -1.10
C ARG A 40 -13.86 16.91 -1.57
N TYR A 41 -14.37 15.98 -0.77
CA TYR A 41 -15.53 15.14 -1.11
C TYR A 41 -16.84 15.59 -0.44
N ALA A 42 -16.81 16.55 0.49
CA ALA A 42 -17.95 17.26 1.06
C ALA A 42 -19.13 16.33 1.44
N PHE A 43 -18.86 15.36 2.32
CA PHE A 43 -19.85 14.37 2.75
C PHE A 43 -21.11 15.04 3.33
N THR A 44 -22.28 14.72 2.76
CA THR A 44 -23.57 15.32 3.12
C THR A 44 -24.14 14.78 4.43
N ARG A 45 -23.82 13.52 4.79
CA ARG A 45 -24.33 12.86 6.00
C ARG A 45 -23.17 12.61 6.96
N LEU A 46 -23.26 13.18 8.16
CA LEU A 46 -22.22 13.03 9.19
C LEU A 46 -22.08 11.59 9.70
N GLU A 47 -23.14 10.79 9.59
CA GLU A 47 -23.16 9.36 9.94
C GLU A 47 -22.27 8.50 9.04
N ASP A 48 -21.93 8.97 7.83
CA ASP A 48 -21.03 8.27 6.92
C ASP A 48 -19.56 8.51 7.26
N LEU A 49 -19.23 9.53 8.06
CA LEU A 49 -17.85 9.93 8.36
C LEU A 49 -17.02 8.82 9.03
N PRO A 50 -17.51 8.05 10.02
CA PRO A 50 -16.73 6.96 10.60
C PRO A 50 -16.42 5.85 9.58
N ARG A 51 -17.39 5.52 8.73
CA ARG A 51 -17.21 4.51 7.68
C ARG A 51 -16.26 5.00 6.59
N ALA A 52 -16.39 6.27 6.18
CA ALA A 52 -15.50 6.93 5.25
C ALA A 52 -14.07 6.95 5.78
N ARG A 53 -13.87 7.21 7.09
CA ARG A 53 -12.55 7.18 7.72
C ARG A 53 -11.92 5.81 7.67
N ALA A 54 -12.65 4.77 8.06
CA ALA A 54 -12.15 3.39 8.03
C ALA A 54 -11.74 2.94 6.62
N VAL A 55 -12.58 3.24 5.61
CA VAL A 55 -12.29 2.92 4.20
C VAL A 55 -11.10 3.73 3.69
N TRP A 56 -11.04 5.02 4.03
CA TRP A 56 -9.95 5.92 3.63
C TRP A 56 -8.61 5.48 4.22
N GLU A 57 -8.55 5.16 5.52
CA GLU A 57 -7.32 4.71 6.18
C GLU A 57 -6.78 3.42 5.54
N SER A 58 -7.65 2.44 5.28
CA SER A 58 -7.29 1.18 4.61
C SER A 58 -6.79 1.41 3.17
N THR A 59 -7.48 2.29 2.44
CA THR A 59 -7.14 2.62 1.05
C THR A 59 -5.83 3.39 0.97
N ALA A 60 -5.65 4.40 1.83
CA ALA A 60 -4.45 5.20 1.91
C ALA A 60 -3.24 4.34 2.31
N GLN A 61 -3.42 3.39 3.24
CA GLN A 61 -2.39 2.43 3.61
C GLN A 61 -1.96 1.57 2.43
N THR A 62 -2.93 0.99 1.75
CA THR A 62 -2.70 0.15 0.58
C THR A 62 -1.98 0.93 -0.52
N ASN A 63 -2.43 2.16 -0.79
CA ASN A 63 -1.88 2.98 -1.86
C ASN A 63 -0.48 3.49 -1.54
N LEU A 64 -0.22 4.00 -0.32
CA LEU A 64 1.12 4.42 0.06
C LEU A 64 2.11 3.25 -0.04
N ARG A 65 1.72 2.07 0.46
CA ARG A 65 2.53 0.85 0.34
C ARG A 65 2.84 0.55 -1.13
N LYS A 66 1.83 0.54 -2.00
CA LYS A 66 2.03 0.33 -3.46
C LYS A 66 2.97 1.38 -4.06
N SER A 67 2.79 2.65 -3.73
CA SER A 67 3.65 3.74 -4.21
C SER A 67 5.10 3.60 -3.72
N MET A 68 5.30 3.17 -2.48
CA MET A 68 6.63 2.91 -1.90
C MET A 68 7.35 1.73 -2.57
N TYR A 69 6.64 0.67 -2.99
CA TYR A 69 7.26 -0.42 -3.77
C TYR A 69 7.52 -0.04 -5.22
N ALA A 70 6.66 0.78 -5.83
CA ALA A 70 6.82 1.19 -7.21
C ALA A 70 7.94 2.22 -7.42
N ALA A 71 8.26 3.03 -6.41
CA ALA A 71 9.27 4.08 -6.51
C ALA A 71 10.70 3.55 -6.77
N PRO A 72 11.22 2.55 -6.03
CA PRO A 72 12.51 1.92 -6.32
C PRO A 72 12.57 1.30 -7.71
N ASP A 73 11.50 0.61 -8.13
CA ASP A 73 11.44 0.01 -9.47
C ASP A 73 11.52 1.06 -10.57
N LYS A 74 10.86 2.21 -10.37
CA LYS A 74 10.94 3.33 -11.31
C LYS A 74 12.36 3.91 -11.35
N ALA A 75 12.98 4.14 -10.19
CA ALA A 75 14.34 4.64 -10.10
C ALA A 75 15.37 3.68 -10.73
N MET A 76 15.23 2.38 -10.49
CA MET A 76 16.04 1.33 -11.10
C MET A 76 15.92 1.34 -12.62
N LYS A 77 14.70 1.45 -13.16
CA LYS A 77 14.47 1.52 -14.62
C LYS A 77 15.08 2.78 -15.23
N THR A 78 15.00 3.92 -14.54
CA THR A 78 15.58 5.18 -15.04
C THR A 78 17.11 5.16 -15.01
N THR A 79 17.71 4.59 -13.98
CA THR A 79 19.18 4.54 -13.81
C THR A 79 19.82 3.33 -14.51
N SER A 80 19.01 2.35 -14.91
CA SER A 80 19.47 1.02 -15.35
C SER A 80 20.43 0.33 -14.36
N SER A 81 20.38 0.73 -13.09
CA SER A 81 21.26 0.21 -12.04
C SER A 81 20.46 -0.44 -10.93
N ARG A 82 20.92 -1.60 -10.46
CA ARG A 82 20.38 -2.29 -9.28
C ARG A 82 20.99 -1.79 -7.96
N ASP A 83 21.94 -0.87 -8.03
CA ASP A 83 22.54 -0.25 -6.86
C ASP A 83 21.65 0.89 -6.33
N PRO A 84 21.12 0.81 -5.10
CA PRO A 84 20.32 1.87 -4.51
C PRO A 84 21.02 3.22 -4.43
N THR A 85 22.36 3.27 -4.36
CA THR A 85 23.09 4.54 -4.34
C THR A 85 22.95 5.33 -5.66
N ALA A 86 22.70 4.64 -6.77
CA ALA A 86 22.42 5.28 -8.05
C ALA A 86 21.03 5.96 -8.07
N TRP A 87 20.14 5.64 -7.14
CA TRP A 87 18.75 6.08 -7.14
C TRP A 87 18.51 7.39 -6.39
N LEU A 88 19.52 7.96 -5.72
CA LEU A 88 19.39 9.12 -4.81
C LEU A 88 18.65 10.32 -5.45
N ASN A 89 18.89 10.58 -6.74
CA ASN A 89 18.27 11.70 -7.46
C ASN A 89 16.97 11.34 -8.20
N TYR A 90 16.48 10.12 -8.05
CA TYR A 90 15.34 9.57 -8.81
C TYR A 90 14.16 9.20 -7.90
N GLY A 91 14.07 9.85 -6.74
CA GLY A 91 12.97 9.70 -5.80
C GLY A 91 11.64 10.23 -6.34
N PRO A 92 10.51 9.78 -5.78
CA PRO A 92 9.20 10.25 -6.19
C PRO A 92 8.97 11.70 -5.71
N VAL A 93 8.29 12.50 -6.54
CA VAL A 93 8.03 13.95 -6.30
C VAL A 93 7.31 14.22 -4.98
N TRP A 94 6.46 13.29 -4.52
CA TRP A 94 5.69 13.42 -3.29
C TRP A 94 6.48 13.08 -2.02
N LEU A 95 7.66 12.47 -2.14
CA LEU A 95 8.51 12.11 -1.00
C LEU A 95 9.65 13.13 -0.89
N ARG A 96 9.88 13.65 0.32
CA ARG A 96 11.02 14.55 0.52
C ARG A 96 12.33 13.84 0.22
N ARG A 97 13.27 14.61 -0.35
CA ARG A 97 14.56 14.09 -0.83
C ARG A 97 15.37 13.44 0.29
N ASP A 98 15.40 14.04 1.47
CA ASP A 98 16.12 13.51 2.64
C ASP A 98 15.60 12.14 3.09
N TYR A 99 14.28 11.92 3.06
CA TYR A 99 13.71 10.60 3.35
C TYR A 99 14.05 9.58 2.28
N TRP A 100 13.98 9.99 1.01
CA TRP A 100 14.37 9.12 -0.09
C TRP A 100 15.86 8.73 -0.03
N GLU A 101 16.75 9.69 0.24
CA GLU A 101 18.18 9.45 0.42
C GLU A 101 18.43 8.45 1.56
N SER A 102 17.78 8.65 2.72
CA SER A 102 17.89 7.73 3.85
C SER A 102 17.41 6.31 3.52
N LEU A 103 16.35 6.17 2.74
CA LEU A 103 15.85 4.86 2.27
C LEU A 103 16.83 4.19 1.29
N CYS A 104 17.40 4.95 0.35
CA CYS A 104 18.40 4.42 -0.57
C CYS A 104 19.63 3.90 0.19
N HIS A 105 20.09 4.63 1.21
CA HIS A 105 21.18 4.19 2.07
C HIS A 105 20.82 2.93 2.86
N SER A 106 19.61 2.84 3.43
CA SER A 106 19.16 1.64 4.15
C SER A 106 19.08 0.43 3.22
N TRP A 107 18.63 0.62 1.97
CA TRP A 107 18.56 -0.44 0.97
C TRP A 107 19.93 -0.87 0.43
N ALA A 108 20.92 0.02 0.45
CA ALA A 108 22.29 -0.30 0.08
C ALA A 108 23.01 -1.17 1.13
N THR A 109 22.45 -1.32 2.34
CA THR A 109 23.06 -2.13 3.40
C THR A 109 23.04 -3.63 3.09
N GLY A 110 24.09 -4.35 3.51
CA GLY A 110 24.20 -5.80 3.39
C GLY A 110 22.98 -6.57 3.93
N PRO A 111 22.51 -6.28 5.17
CA PRO A 111 21.34 -6.95 5.75
C PRO A 111 20.06 -6.78 4.94
N TRP A 112 19.88 -5.66 4.24
CA TRP A 112 18.73 -5.48 3.36
C TRP A 112 18.86 -6.31 2.08
N LYS A 113 20.07 -6.34 1.50
CA LYS A 113 20.38 -7.13 0.31
C LYS A 113 20.17 -8.63 0.56
N GLU A 114 20.61 -9.13 1.71
CA GLU A 114 20.41 -10.51 2.16
C GLU A 114 18.93 -10.84 2.31
N ARG A 115 18.15 -10.01 3.03
CA ARG A 115 16.70 -10.17 3.16
C ARG A 115 15.99 -10.18 1.81
N SER A 116 16.40 -9.30 0.89
CA SER A 116 15.85 -9.22 -0.46
C SER A 116 16.14 -10.48 -1.28
N GLN A 117 17.38 -11.00 -1.23
CA GLN A 117 17.73 -12.26 -1.91
C GLN A 117 17.04 -13.47 -1.29
N ALA A 118 16.95 -13.55 0.03
CA ALA A 118 16.21 -14.60 0.73
C ALA A 118 14.74 -14.58 0.33
N ALA A 119 14.10 -13.41 0.30
CA ALA A 119 12.71 -13.28 -0.15
C ALA A 119 12.55 -13.69 -1.62
N LYS A 120 13.51 -13.34 -2.49
CA LYS A 120 13.52 -13.77 -3.90
C LYS A 120 13.65 -15.29 -4.03
N HIS A 121 14.57 -15.89 -3.27
CA HIS A 121 14.78 -17.34 -3.24
C HIS A 121 13.52 -18.05 -2.75
N ASN A 122 12.96 -17.62 -1.61
CA ASN A 122 11.71 -18.18 -1.07
C ASN A 122 10.57 -18.13 -2.09
N ARG A 123 10.49 -17.06 -2.89
CA ARG A 123 9.50 -16.98 -3.97
C ARG A 123 9.77 -17.95 -5.12
N ALA A 124 11.03 -18.16 -5.47
CA ALA A 124 11.41 -19.11 -6.54
C ALA A 124 11.21 -20.57 -6.12
N THR A 125 11.51 -20.89 -4.86
CA THR A 125 11.47 -22.25 -4.31
C THR A 125 10.05 -22.70 -3.94
N HIS A 126 9.14 -21.76 -3.67
CA HIS A 126 7.74 -22.04 -3.33
C HIS A 126 6.76 -21.34 -4.29
N PRO A 127 6.73 -21.72 -5.59
CA PRO A 127 5.79 -21.14 -6.54
C PRO A 127 4.32 -21.35 -6.14
N GLU A 128 4.00 -22.46 -5.46
CA GLU A 128 2.68 -22.78 -4.93
C GLU A 128 2.19 -21.80 -3.86
N LYS A 129 3.11 -21.19 -3.10
CA LYS A 129 2.80 -20.16 -2.09
C LYS A 129 2.70 -18.76 -2.69
N ASN A 130 3.12 -18.58 -3.94
CA ASN A 130 3.00 -17.35 -4.72
C ASN A 130 1.78 -17.36 -5.65
N VAL A 131 0.93 -18.38 -5.58
CA VAL A 131 -0.36 -18.36 -6.25
C VAL A 131 -1.16 -17.23 -5.63
N HIS A 132 -1.35 -16.15 -6.39
CA HIS A 132 -2.31 -15.11 -6.05
C HIS A 132 -3.64 -15.80 -5.74
N THR A 133 -4.18 -15.60 -4.53
CA THR A 133 -5.58 -15.90 -4.21
C THR A 133 -6.50 -14.89 -4.92
N SER A 134 -6.23 -14.60 -6.19
CA SER A 134 -7.03 -13.78 -7.11
C SER A 134 -7.72 -14.65 -8.15
N GLY A 135 -7.91 -15.94 -7.86
CA GLY A 135 -8.96 -16.71 -8.49
C GLY A 135 -10.22 -16.55 -7.68
N SER A 136 -11.25 -15.91 -8.25
CA SER A 136 -12.63 -16.20 -7.84
C SER A 136 -12.75 -17.71 -7.75
N VAL A 137 -13.05 -18.24 -6.56
CA VAL A 137 -13.33 -19.67 -6.42
C VAL A 137 -14.49 -19.95 -7.38
N SER A 138 -14.29 -20.84 -8.35
CA SER A 138 -15.35 -21.17 -9.31
C SER A 138 -16.59 -21.61 -8.52
N TYR A 139 -17.80 -21.29 -9.02
CA TYR A 139 -19.04 -21.66 -8.35
C TYR A 139 -19.07 -23.16 -8.02
N ALA A 140 -18.57 -24.01 -8.92
CA ALA A 140 -18.47 -25.45 -8.71
C ALA A 140 -17.57 -25.82 -7.51
N THR A 141 -16.42 -25.18 -7.36
CA THR A 141 -15.49 -25.41 -6.24
C THR A 141 -16.07 -24.90 -4.91
N HIS A 142 -16.79 -23.78 -4.94
CA HIS A 142 -17.52 -23.27 -3.78
C HIS A 142 -18.66 -24.21 -3.38
N ASN A 143 -19.42 -24.72 -4.35
CA ASN A 143 -20.54 -25.63 -4.11
C ASN A 143 -20.07 -26.98 -3.57
N GLN A 144 -18.97 -27.53 -4.07
CA GLN A 144 -18.36 -28.75 -3.50
C GLN A 144 -17.93 -28.59 -2.05
N LYS A 145 -17.38 -27.42 -1.67
CA LYS A 145 -17.06 -27.12 -0.27
C LYS A 145 -18.31 -27.02 0.58
N LEU A 146 -19.35 -26.35 0.09
CA LEU A 146 -20.65 -26.28 0.78
C LEU A 146 -21.29 -27.67 0.96
N HIS A 147 -21.22 -28.55 -0.05
CA HIS A 147 -21.74 -29.92 0.06
C HIS A 147 -20.94 -30.77 1.06
N HIS A 148 -19.66 -30.49 1.26
CA HIS A 148 -18.83 -31.21 2.22
C HIS A 148 -18.97 -30.66 3.65
N GLU A 149 -19.30 -29.37 3.80
CA GLU A 149 -19.49 -28.72 5.11
C GLU A 149 -20.93 -28.79 5.63
N LEU A 150 -21.91 -28.98 4.74
CA LEU A 150 -23.34 -29.02 5.05
C LEU A 150 -23.95 -30.30 4.47
N ASP A 151 -24.11 -31.34 5.30
CA ASP A 151 -25.11 -32.38 5.03
C ASP A 151 -26.47 -31.89 5.61
N PRO A 152 -27.53 -31.62 4.80
CA PRO A 152 -27.71 -31.80 3.37
C PRO A 152 -27.76 -30.48 2.54
N ALA A 153 -27.76 -30.64 1.22
CA ALA A 153 -27.64 -29.59 0.20
C ALA A 153 -28.58 -28.37 0.38
N PRO A 154 -28.08 -27.13 0.21
CA PRO A 154 -28.92 -25.95 0.21
C PRO A 154 -29.85 -25.94 -1.00
N THR A 155 -31.16 -26.00 -0.75
CA THR A 155 -32.20 -25.90 -1.78
C THR A 155 -32.32 -24.45 -2.24
N PHE A 156 -31.74 -24.12 -3.39
CA PHE A 156 -31.96 -22.83 -4.02
C PHE A 156 -33.34 -22.85 -4.69
N ARG A 157 -34.32 -22.14 -4.11
CA ARG A 157 -35.64 -21.97 -4.71
C ARG A 157 -35.51 -20.99 -5.88
N GLY A 158 -35.30 -21.52 -7.08
CA GLY A 158 -35.43 -20.75 -8.32
C GLY A 158 -36.84 -20.19 -8.42
N SER A 159 -36.94 -18.88 -8.55
CA SER A 159 -38.16 -18.23 -9.02
C SER A 159 -38.23 -18.43 -10.53
N ASP A 160 -39.09 -19.34 -10.96
CA ASP A 160 -39.53 -19.42 -12.35
C ASP A 160 -40.16 -18.08 -12.76
N SER A 161 -39.79 -17.59 -13.94
CA SER A 161 -40.50 -16.54 -14.68
C SER A 161 -40.85 -17.10 -16.05
#